data_AF-A0A7J4IAD8-F1
#
_entry.id   AF-A0A7J4IAD8-F1
#
_cell.length_a   1.000
_cell.length_b   1.000
_cell.length_c   1.000
_cell.angle_alpha   90.00
_cell.angle_beta   90.00
_cell.angle_gamma   90.00
#
_symmetry.space_group_name_H-M   'P 1'
#
loop_
_entity.id
_entity.type
_entity.pdbx_description
1 polymer ?
#
loop_
_entity_poly.entity_id
_entity_poly.type
_entity_poly.pdbx_seq_one_letter_code
_entity_poly.pdbx_strand_id
1 'polypeptide(L)'
;MKKEYPEEGELVVGTITKVQGFGAFVSLDEYPNKEGFIHISEIATGWVKRIRNFVREKQKVVCKVVHVDEAKKHIDLSLKKVNDHQRREKIQDWKNAQKATKLFEMVA
;
A
#
# COMPACT_ATOMS: atom_id res chain seq x y z
N MET A 1 18.37 -11.14 4.73
CA MET A 1 17.96 -10.20 5.79
C MET A 1 16.61 -9.62 5.37
N LYS A 2 15.49 -9.93 6.06
CA LYS A 2 14.21 -9.27 5.78
C LYS A 2 14.33 -7.83 6.30
N LYS A 3 14.20 -6.83 5.43
CA LYS A 3 14.18 -5.43 5.85
C LYS A 3 12.91 -5.18 6.65
N GLU A 4 13.03 -4.44 7.74
CA GLU A 4 11.90 -4.15 8.63
C GLU A 4 10.99 -3.05 8.05
N TYR A 5 11.52 -2.22 7.15
CA TYR A 5 10.83 -1.18 6.42
C TYR A 5 10.98 -1.38 4.91
N PRO A 6 9.98 -0.95 4.12
CA PRO A 6 10.14 -0.89 2.67
C PRO A 6 11.14 0.19 2.29
N GLU A 7 11.66 0.11 1.07
CA GLU A 7 12.55 1.15 0.53
C GLU A 7 11.78 2.27 -0.16
N GLU A 8 12.37 3.46 -0.20
CA GLU A 8 11.83 4.57 -0.98
C GLU A 8 11.73 4.18 -2.46
N GLY A 9 10.55 4.37 -3.04
CA GLY A 9 10.24 3.98 -4.41
C GLY A 9 9.72 2.55 -4.59
N GLU A 10 9.70 1.73 -3.53
CA GLU A 10 9.13 0.39 -3.56
C GLU A 10 7.61 0.43 -3.76
N LEU A 11 7.07 -0.60 -4.42
CA LEU A 11 5.64 -0.82 -4.54
C LEU A 11 5.18 -1.80 -3.47
N VAL A 12 4.18 -1.39 -2.70
CA VAL A 12 3.67 -2.16 -1.58
C VAL A 12 2.16 -2.32 -1.67
N VAL A 13 1.67 -3.48 -1.25
CA VAL A 13 0.23 -3.76 -1.09
C VAL A 13 -0.18 -3.43 0.34
N GLY A 14 -1.22 -2.63 0.48
CA GLY A 14 -1.75 -2.26 1.78
C GLY A 14 -3.27 -2.22 1.82
N THR A 15 -3.81 -2.37 3.03
CA THR A 15 -5.24 -2.31 3.33
C THR A 15 -5.56 -1.01 4.05
N ILE A 16 -6.48 -0.21 3.52
CA ILE A 16 -6.88 1.06 4.14
C ILE A 16 -7.57 0.78 5.48
N THR A 17 -7.03 1.32 6.56
CA THR A 17 -7.59 1.17 7.91
C THR A 17 -8.55 2.29 8.24
N LYS A 18 -8.21 3.53 7.85
CA LYS A 18 -9.00 4.72 8.19
C LYS A 18 -8.89 5.78 7.10
N VAL A 19 -10.01 6.43 6.77
CA VAL A 19 -10.04 7.53 5.80
C VAL A 19 -10.42 8.83 6.50
N GLN A 20 -9.58 9.86 6.38
CA GLN A 20 -9.80 11.19 6.91
C GLN A 20 -9.94 12.23 5.79
N GLY A 21 -10.40 13.45 6.10
CA GLY A 21 -10.60 14.49 5.08
C GLY A 21 -9.32 14.92 4.36
N PHE A 22 -8.17 14.78 5.01
CA PHE A 22 -6.86 15.21 4.50
C PHE A 22 -5.97 14.04 4.00
N GLY A 23 -6.42 12.78 4.15
CA GLY A 23 -5.62 11.62 3.77
C GLY A 23 -6.21 10.28 4.22
N ALA A 24 -5.49 9.20 3.98
CA ALA A 24 -5.91 7.85 4.37
C ALA A 24 -4.75 7.08 5.03
N PHE A 25 -5.08 6.35 6.09
CA PHE A 25 -4.17 5.43 6.76
C PHE A 25 -4.30 4.05 6.13
N VAL A 26 -3.17 3.41 5.90
CA VAL A 26 -3.06 2.14 5.20
C VAL A 26 -2.13 1.22 6.00
N SER A 27 -2.61 0.05 6.37
CA SER A 27 -1.76 -1.00 6.94
C SER A 27 -1.06 -1.75 5.81
N LEU A 28 0.24 -1.96 5.92
CA LEU A 28 1.03 -2.68 4.91
C LEU A 28 0.88 -4.19 5.11
N ASP A 29 0.34 -4.89 4.10
CA ASP A 29 0.11 -6.34 4.20
C ASP A 29 1.44 -7.12 4.14
N GLU A 30 2.43 -6.59 3.43
CA GLU A 30 3.76 -7.19 3.27
C GLU A 30 4.66 -6.95 4.50
N TYR A 31 4.36 -5.93 5.30
CA TYR A 31 5.16 -5.50 6.45
C TYR A 31 4.28 -5.46 7.72
N PRO A 32 4.32 -6.51 8.57
CA PRO A 32 3.45 -6.61 9.73
C PRO A 32 3.69 -5.46 10.72
N ASN A 33 2.60 -4.90 11.26
CA ASN A 33 2.59 -3.77 12.21
C ASN A 33 3.18 -2.46 11.66
N LYS A 34 3.26 -2.29 10.33
CA LYS A 34 3.65 -1.02 9.73
C LYS A 34 2.43 -0.31 9.15
N GLU A 35 2.31 0.97 9.49
CA GLU A 35 1.28 1.86 8.98
C GLU A 35 1.90 2.86 8.02
N GLY A 36 1.23 3.03 6.89
CA GLY A 36 1.49 4.07 5.93
C GLY A 36 0.37 5.09 5.89
N PHE A 37 0.72 6.28 5.42
CA PHE A 37 -0.19 7.40 5.26
C PHE A 37 -0.15 7.91 3.84
N ILE A 38 -1.33 8.16 3.28
CA ILE A 38 -1.48 8.74 1.94
C ILE A 38 -2.10 10.12 2.11
N HIS A 39 -1.33 11.14 1.77
CA HIS A 39 -1.82 12.51 1.74
C HIS A 39 -2.86 12.69 0.61
N ILE A 40 -3.87 13.54 0.79
CA ILE A 40 -4.91 13.78 -0.23
C ILE A 40 -4.34 14.14 -1.61
N SER A 41 -3.23 14.89 -1.64
CA SER A 41 -2.52 15.28 -2.87
C SER A 41 -1.84 14.11 -3.58
N GLU A 42 -1.67 12.97 -2.91
CA GLU A 42 -1.03 11.76 -3.44
C GLU A 42 -2.05 10.67 -3.82
N ILE A 43 -3.36 10.93 -3.65
CA ILE A 43 -4.43 9.96 -3.93
C ILE A 43 -4.78 9.88 -5.42
N ALA A 44 -4.85 11.02 -6.10
CA ALA A 44 -5.23 11.07 -7.51
C ALA A 44 -4.55 12.24 -8.25
N THR A 45 -4.36 12.08 -9.56
CA THR A 45 -3.93 13.12 -10.49
C THR A 45 -5.10 14.03 -10.87
N GLY A 46 -5.57 14.86 -9.93
CA GLY A 46 -6.64 15.82 -10.19
C GLY A 46 -7.29 16.39 -8.93
N TRP A 47 -8.33 17.21 -9.12
CA TRP A 47 -9.07 17.78 -8.00
C TRP A 47 -9.92 16.70 -7.29
N VAL A 48 -9.52 16.34 -6.07
CA VAL A 48 -10.25 15.38 -5.23
C VAL A 48 -11.34 16.12 -4.45
N LYS A 49 -12.59 16.11 -4.96
CA LYS A 49 -13.75 16.67 -4.21
C LYS A 49 -14.07 15.86 -2.96
N ARG A 50 -13.94 14.53 -3.03
CA ARG A 50 -14.20 13.60 -1.91
C ARG A 50 -13.23 12.43 -1.98
N ILE A 51 -12.37 12.31 -0.98
CA ILE A 51 -11.42 11.19 -0.81
C ILE A 51 -12.13 9.83 -0.79
N ARG A 52 -13.32 9.75 -0.19
CA ARG A 52 -14.12 8.52 -0.06
C ARG A 52 -14.56 7.90 -1.39
N ASN A 53 -14.48 8.65 -2.49
CA ASN A 53 -14.77 8.12 -3.83
C ASN A 53 -13.58 7.33 -4.39
N PHE A 54 -12.35 7.62 -3.94
CA PHE A 54 -11.12 6.98 -4.41
C PHE A 54 -10.67 5.85 -3.51
N VAL A 55 -10.83 6.03 -2.19
CA VAL A 55 -10.39 5.09 -1.17
C VAL A 55 -11.49 4.82 -0.16
N ARG A 56 -11.65 3.56 0.23
CA ARG A 56 -12.61 3.11 1.25
C ARG A 56 -11.89 2.33 2.34
N GLU A 57 -12.43 2.36 3.54
CA GLU A 57 -11.95 1.51 4.63
C GLU A 57 -12.05 0.03 4.23
N LYS A 58 -11.05 -0.75 4.65
CA LYS A 58 -10.83 -2.18 4.32
C LYS A 58 -10.52 -2.47 2.85
N GLN A 59 -10.40 -1.45 1.99
CA GLN A 59 -10.02 -1.65 0.60
C GLN A 59 -8.52 -1.94 0.49
N LYS A 60 -8.16 -2.94 -0.31
CA LYS A 60 -6.76 -3.22 -0.69
C LYS A 60 -6.34 -2.33 -1.84
N VAL A 61 -5.19 -1.69 -1.70
CA VAL A 61 -4.61 -0.78 -2.68
C VAL A 61 -3.12 -1.07 -2.86
N VAL A 62 -2.61 -0.77 -4.05
CA VAL A 62 -1.18 -0.79 -4.33
C VAL A 62 -0.69 0.65 -4.27
N CYS A 63 0.32 0.91 -3.46
CA CYS A 63 0.88 2.23 -3.26
C CYS A 63 2.38 2.19 -3.50
N LYS A 64 2.94 3.32 -3.91
CA LYS A 64 4.39 3.53 -3.98
C LYS A 64 4.85 4.22 -2.71
N VAL A 65 5.93 3.72 -2.13
CA VAL A 65 6.60 4.38 -1.00
C VAL A 65 7.30 5.63 -1.51
N VAL A 66 6.98 6.77 -0.91
CA VAL A 66 7.59 8.06 -1.23
C VAL A 66 8.69 8.38 -0.24
N HIS A 67 8.42 8.16 1.04
CA HIS A 67 9.35 8.45 2.11
C HIS A 67 9.14 7.51 3.28
N VAL A 68 10.21 7.21 4.01
CA VAL A 68 10.18 6.33 5.18
C VAL A 68 10.88 7.04 6.33
N ASP A 69 10.13 7.27 7.41
CA ASP A 69 10.67 7.76 8.68
C ASP A 69 10.74 6.58 9.65
N GLU A 70 11.92 5.96 9.74
CA GLU A 70 12.17 4.83 10.65
C GLU A 70 12.08 5.21 12.13
N ALA A 71 12.38 6.47 12.46
CA ALA A 71 12.34 6.97 13.84
C ALA A 71 10.90 7.09 14.36
N LYS A 72 9.99 7.57 13.51
CA LYS A 72 8.55 7.69 13.82
C LYS A 72 7.73 6.48 13.37
N LYS A 73 8.35 5.51 12.71
CA LYS A 73 7.71 4.34 12.09
C LYS A 73 6.60 4.73 11.10
N HIS A 74 6.77 5.86 10.43
CA HIS A 74 5.76 6.43 9.54
C HIS A 74 6.23 6.32 8.09
N ILE A 75 5.33 5.90 7.21
CA ILE A 75 5.65 5.65 5.80
C ILE A 75 4.70 6.48 4.96
N ASP A 76 5.24 7.42 4.19
CA ASP A 76 4.45 8.20 3.25
C ASP A 76 4.27 7.40 1.96
N LEU A 77 3.01 7.21 1.59
CA LEU A 77 2.58 6.41 0.46
C LEU A 77 1.89 7.29 -0.58
N SER A 78 1.99 6.86 -1.84
CA SER A 78 1.33 7.52 -2.96
C SER A 78 0.61 6.54 -3.85
N LEU A 79 -0.66 6.84 -4.15
CA LEU A 79 -1.45 6.11 -5.14
C LEU A 79 -1.21 6.66 -6.54
N LYS A 80 -1.03 7.98 -6.68
CA LYS A 80 -0.86 8.62 -7.97
C LYS A 80 0.48 8.30 -8.66
N LYS A 81 1.52 7.99 -7.87
CA LYS A 81 2.86 7.65 -8.38
C LYS A 81 2.99 6.19 -8.82
N VAL A 82 1.92 5.39 -8.72
CA VAL A 82 1.90 4.00 -9.19
C VAL A 82 1.43 3.99 -10.64
N ASN A 83 2.26 3.44 -11.53
CA ASN A 83 1.88 3.26 -12.93
C ASN A 83 0.97 2.03 -13.11
N ASP A 84 0.10 2.01 -14.12
CA ASP A 84 -0.80 0.88 -14.39
C ASP A 84 -0.06 -0.43 -14.67
N HIS A 85 1.13 -0.36 -15.27
CA HIS A 85 2.00 -1.53 -15.46
C HIS A 85 2.47 -2.08 -14.10
N GLN A 86 3.04 -1.21 -13.28
CA GLN A 86 3.52 -1.49 -11.94
C GLN A 86 2.43 -2.06 -11.02
N ARG A 87 1.23 -1.47 -11.10
CA ARG A 87 0.06 -1.94 -10.36
C ARG A 87 -0.32 -3.37 -10.75
N ARG A 88 -0.37 -3.66 -12.05
CA ARG A 88 -0.74 -4.99 -12.56
C ARG A 88 0.27 -6.05 -12.16
N GLU A 89 1.55 -5.74 -12.31
CA GLU A 89 2.67 -6.62 -11.95
C GLU A 89 2.64 -6.96 -10.45
N LYS A 90 2.57 -5.94 -9.58
CA LYS A 90 2.51 -6.15 -8.12
C LYS A 90 1.28 -6.95 -7.68
N ILE A 91 0.13 -6.73 -8.31
CA ILE A 91 -1.09 -7.52 -8.04
C ILE A 91 -0.89 -8.99 -8.45
N GLN A 92 -0.22 -9.24 -9.58
CA GLN A 92 0.06 -10.59 -10.06
C GLN A 92 1.03 -11.30 -9.11
N ASP A 93 2.10 -10.64 -8.70
CA ASP A 93 3.08 -11.17 -7.75
C ASP A 93 2.44 -11.48 -6.40
N TRP A 94 1.61 -10.57 -5.89
CA TRP A 94 0.88 -10.78 -4.64
C TRP A 94 -0.06 -12.00 -4.72
N LYS A 95 -0.79 -12.16 -5.83
CA LYS A 95 -1.65 -13.34 -6.05
C LYS A 95 -0.83 -14.63 -6.16
N ASN A 96 0.33 -14.58 -6.82
CA ASN A 96 1.21 -15.73 -6.96
C ASN A 96 1.80 -16.15 -5.62
N ALA A 97 2.23 -15.18 -4.79
CA ALA A 97 2.70 -15.43 -3.44
C ALA A 97 1.62 -16.11 -2.58
N GLN A 98 0.38 -15.61 -2.61
CA GLN A 98 -0.74 -16.25 -1.89
C GLN A 98 -1.03 -17.67 -2.38
N LYS A 99 -0.99 -17.91 -3.70
CA LYS A 99 -1.18 -19.25 -4.26
C LYS A 99 -0.08 -20.21 -3.81
N ALA A 100 1.17 -19.75 -3.81
CA ALA A 100 2.30 -20.55 -3.36
C ALA A 100 2.17 -20.91 -1.87
N THR A 101 1.81 -19.94 -1.01
CA THR A 101 1.55 -20.20 0.41
C THR A 101 0.43 -21.22 0.59
N LYS A 102 -0.69 -21.07 -0.13
CA LYS A 102 -1.83 -21.99 -0.05
C LYS A 102 -1.49 -23.39 -0.56
N LEU A 103 -0.67 -23.51 -1.61
CA LEU A 103 -0.20 -24.79 -2.12
C LEU A 103 0.72 -25.48 -1.10
N PHE A 104 1.59 -24.73 -0.43
CA PHE A 104 2.47 -25.26 0.60
C PHE A 104 1.67 -25.83 1.79
N GLU A 105 0.62 -25.13 2.21
CA GLU A 105 -0.30 -25.56 3.27
C GLU A 105 -1.10 -26.82 2.91
N MET A 106 -1.35 -27.08 1.62
CA MET A 106 -2.04 -28.30 1.18
C MET A 106 -1.14 -29.54 1.06
N VAL A 107 0.18 -29.34 0.97
CA VAL A 107 1.18 -30.40 0.76
C VAL A 107 1.89 -30.77 2.07
N ALA A 108 1.85 -29.89 3.07
CA ALA A 108 2.33 -30.12 4.44
C ALA A 108 1.27 -30.85 5.30
#